data_AF-A0AAE9WIL7-F1
#
_entry.id   AF-A0AAE9WIL7-F1
#
_cell.length_a   1.000
_cell.length_b   1.000
_cell.length_c   1.000
_cell.angle_alpha   90.00
_cell.angle_beta   90.00
_cell.angle_gamma   90.00
#
_symmetry.space_group_name_H-M   'P 1'
#
loop_
_entity.id
_entity.type
_entity.pdbx_description
1 polymer ?
#
loop_
_entity_poly.entity_id
_entity_poly.type
_entity_poly.pdbx_seq_one_letter_code
_entity_poly.pdbx_strand_id
1 'polypeptide(L)'
;MGPSKGKGPLIAKYAPAGFKKGFGAIGLGRHTKKGFFIINKMLVPNFHVPDLSDCNLKPYVSRKTPLIVMKKQLGPKRKILN
;
A
#
# COMPACT_ATOMS: atom_id res chain seq x y z
N MET A 1 25.50 -21.69 -20.44
CA MET A 1 24.79 -21.66 -19.16
C MET A 1 24.88 -20.25 -18.58
N GLY A 2 23.75 -19.54 -18.43
CA GLY A 2 23.71 -18.20 -17.85
C GLY A 2 23.95 -18.20 -16.32
N PRO A 3 24.22 -17.04 -15.71
CA PRO A 3 24.72 -16.91 -14.33
C PRO A 3 23.77 -17.42 -13.23
N SER A 4 22.53 -17.78 -13.58
CA SER A 4 21.64 -18.56 -12.72
C SER A 4 21.85 -20.05 -12.98
N LYS A 5 22.76 -20.69 -12.25
CA LYS A 5 22.88 -22.16 -12.18
C LYS A 5 21.66 -22.75 -11.42
N GLY A 6 20.44 -22.60 -11.96
CA GLY A 6 19.19 -23.11 -11.37
C GLY A 6 18.66 -22.34 -10.15
N LYS A 7 19.19 -21.15 -9.84
CA LYS A 7 18.84 -20.36 -8.64
C LYS A 7 17.80 -19.25 -8.87
N GLY A 8 17.07 -19.30 -9.99
CA GLY A 8 16.10 -18.28 -10.37
C GLY A 8 16.74 -16.99 -10.89
N PRO A 9 15.95 -15.92 -11.13
CA PRO A 9 16.44 -14.68 -11.72
C PRO A 9 17.58 -14.05 -10.92
N LEU A 10 18.57 -13.46 -11.61
CA LEU A 10 19.73 -12.85 -10.96
C LEU A 10 19.31 -11.74 -9.98
N ILE A 11 19.81 -11.82 -8.74
CA ILE A 11 19.64 -10.81 -7.70
C ILE A 11 21.01 -10.24 -7.30
N ALA A 12 21.00 -9.03 -6.72
CA ALA A 12 22.22 -8.31 -6.37
C ALA A 12 23.17 -9.07 -5.43
N LYS A 13 22.64 -10.01 -4.62
CA LYS A 13 23.45 -10.84 -3.69
C LYS A 13 24.37 -11.84 -4.40
N TYR A 14 24.02 -12.28 -5.60
CA TYR A 14 24.77 -13.30 -6.35
C TYR A 14 25.46 -12.73 -7.59
N ALA A 15 25.41 -11.41 -7.76
CA ALA A 15 25.95 -10.73 -8.92
C ALA A 15 27.36 -10.18 -8.63
N PRO A 16 28.19 -9.97 -9.66
CA PRO A 16 29.51 -9.35 -9.49
C PRO A 16 29.40 -7.92 -8.94
N ALA A 17 30.52 -7.42 -8.40
CA ALA A 17 30.63 -6.05 -7.92
C ALA A 17 30.22 -5.03 -9.01
N GLY A 18 29.39 -4.06 -8.64
CA GLY A 18 28.85 -3.05 -9.56
C GLY A 18 27.45 -3.36 -10.09
N PHE A 19 26.95 -4.60 -10.00
CA PHE A 19 25.57 -4.91 -10.36
C PHE A 19 24.59 -4.39 -9.32
N LYS A 20 23.68 -3.49 -9.72
CA LYS A 20 22.61 -2.96 -8.88
C LYS A 20 21.25 -3.36 -9.44
N LYS A 21 20.38 -3.91 -8.58
CA LYS A 21 19.00 -4.26 -8.92
C LYS A 21 18.06 -3.65 -7.88
N GLY A 22 17.05 -2.92 -8.33
CA GLY A 22 16.00 -2.36 -7.46
C GLY A 22 14.96 -3.41 -7.07
N PHE A 23 14.29 -3.17 -5.94
CA PHE A 23 13.22 -4.02 -5.40
C PHE A 23 11.87 -3.27 -5.30
N GLY A 24 11.67 -2.25 -6.13
CA GLY A 24 10.41 -1.50 -6.18
C GLY A 24 10.22 -0.45 -5.08
N ALA A 25 11.29 -0.07 -4.36
CA ALA A 25 11.23 1.05 -3.43
C ALA A 25 10.94 2.38 -4.15
N ILE A 26 10.20 3.27 -3.49
CA ILE A 26 9.84 4.60 -4.02
C ILE A 26 11.08 5.49 -4.14
N GLY A 27 11.16 6.26 -5.22
CA GLY A 27 12.22 7.25 -5.41
C GLY A 27 12.02 8.47 -4.51
N LEU A 28 12.92 8.65 -3.52
CA LEU A 28 12.80 9.70 -2.49
C LEU A 28 13.44 11.04 -2.88
N GLY A 29 14.04 11.15 -4.07
CA GLY A 29 14.86 12.30 -4.42
C GLY A 29 15.75 12.05 -5.62
N ARG A 30 16.92 12.69 -5.65
CA ARG A 30 17.83 12.64 -6.80
C ARG A 30 19.29 12.43 -6.42
N HIS A 31 20.02 11.77 -7.31
CA HIS A 31 21.47 11.72 -7.26
C HIS A 31 22.09 13.07 -7.67
N THR A 32 23.25 13.38 -7.08
CA THR A 32 24.08 14.54 -7.40
C THR A 32 25.21 14.15 -8.33
N LYS A 33 25.81 15.13 -9.03
CA LYS A 33 26.97 14.92 -9.90
C LYS A 33 28.17 14.27 -9.17
N LYS A 34 28.29 14.49 -7.85
CA LYS A 34 29.36 13.92 -7.01
C LYS A 34 29.01 12.54 -6.41
N GLY A 35 27.90 11.93 -6.80
CA GLY A 35 27.48 10.60 -6.31
C GLY A 35 26.69 10.58 -5.00
N PHE A 36 26.55 11.72 -4.31
CA PHE A 36 25.65 11.85 -3.16
C PHE A 36 24.17 11.80 -3.59
N PHE A 37 23.27 11.62 -2.63
CA PHE A 37 21.82 11.61 -2.85
C PHE A 37 21.15 12.69 -2.01
N ILE A 38 20.28 13.50 -2.63
CA ILE A 38 19.49 14.54 -1.95
C ILE A 38 18.06 14.06 -1.84
N ILE A 39 17.56 13.96 -0.61
CA ILE A 39 16.18 13.56 -0.31
C ILE A 39 15.25 14.77 -0.45
N ASN A 40 14.15 14.60 -1.18
CA ASN A 40 13.05 15.56 -1.22
C ASN A 40 11.97 15.12 -0.23
N LYS A 41 11.76 15.90 0.83
CA LYS A 41 10.78 15.60 1.89
C LYS A 41 9.35 15.45 1.35
N MET A 42 9.01 16.11 0.23
CA MET A 42 7.68 15.97 -0.38
C MET A 42 7.42 14.60 -0.99
N LEU A 43 8.47 13.88 -1.40
CA LEU A 43 8.37 12.55 -2.01
C LEU A 43 8.34 11.43 -0.97
N VAL A 44 8.59 11.75 0.30
CA VAL A 44 8.54 10.79 1.40
C VAL A 44 7.06 10.53 1.74
N PRO A 45 6.59 9.27 1.65
CA PRO A 45 5.22 8.93 2.02
C PRO A 45 4.98 9.19 3.50
N ASN A 46 3.91 9.93 3.81
CA ASN A 46 3.47 10.18 5.18
C ASN A 46 2.27 9.30 5.50
N PHE A 47 2.39 8.49 6.54
CA PHE A 47 1.27 7.70 7.06
C PHE A 47 0.55 8.50 8.14
N HIS A 48 -0.69 8.88 7.87
CA HIS A 48 -1.56 9.55 8.85
C HIS A 48 -2.17 8.50 9.78
N VAL A 49 -1.52 8.29 10.92
CA VAL A 49 -2.00 7.38 11.96
C VAL A 49 -2.87 8.18 12.95
N PRO A 50 -4.18 7.90 13.05
CA PRO A 50 -5.05 8.55 14.02
C PRO A 50 -4.78 8.03 15.45
N ASP A 51 -5.20 8.79 16.45
CA ASP A 51 -5.26 8.29 17.83
C ASP A 51 -6.38 7.24 17.95
N LEU A 52 -6.04 6.09 18.52
CA LEU A 52 -6.92 4.93 18.64
C LEU A 52 -7.20 4.56 20.10
N SER A 53 -6.85 5.42 21.06
CA SER A 53 -6.98 5.15 22.50
C SER A 53 -8.41 4.74 22.90
N ASP A 54 -9.43 5.34 22.29
CA ASP A 54 -10.86 5.05 22.55
C ASP A 54 -11.53 4.19 21.45
N CYS A 55 -10.76 3.48 20.63
CA CYS A 55 -11.29 2.67 19.54
C CYS A 55 -11.66 1.24 20.01
N ASN A 56 -12.96 0.98 20.17
CA ASN A 56 -13.47 -0.34 20.56
C ASN A 56 -13.54 -1.38 19.41
N LEU A 57 -13.27 -0.96 18.17
CA LEU A 57 -13.36 -1.83 17.00
C LEU A 57 -12.13 -2.76 16.93
N LYS A 58 -12.39 -4.04 16.63
CA LYS A 58 -11.37 -5.07 16.45
C LYS A 58 -11.29 -5.49 14.97
N PRO A 59 -10.17 -6.08 14.51
CA PRO A 59 -10.04 -6.54 13.12
C PRO A 59 -10.97 -7.71 12.76
N TYR A 60 -11.62 -8.33 13.75
CA TYR A 60 -12.52 -9.46 13.58
C TYR A 60 -13.88 -9.20 14.20
N VAL A 61 -14.89 -9.85 13.63
CA VAL A 61 -16.28 -9.81 14.07
C VAL A 61 -16.68 -11.16 14.68
N SER A 62 -17.63 -11.15 15.60
CA SER A 62 -18.18 -12.38 16.19
C SER A 62 -18.91 -13.22 15.13
N ARG A 63 -18.71 -14.55 15.16
CA ARG A 63 -19.42 -15.49 14.26
C ARG A 63 -20.93 -15.54 14.48
N LYS A 64 -21.41 -15.02 15.61
CA LYS A 64 -22.84 -15.01 15.97
C LYS A 64 -23.59 -13.77 15.48
N THR A 65 -22.93 -12.85 14.77
CA THR A 65 -23.61 -11.63 14.29
C THR A 65 -24.66 -11.96 13.23
N PRO A 66 -25.90 -11.48 13.38
CA PRO A 66 -26.96 -11.70 12.39
C PRO A 66 -26.69 -10.93 11.10
N LEU A 67 -27.17 -11.45 9.97
CA LEU A 67 -27.12 -10.76 8.69
C LEU A 67 -28.18 -9.65 8.66
N ILE A 68 -27.74 -8.42 8.43
CA ILE A 68 -28.63 -7.26 8.32
C ILE A 68 -29.01 -7.11 6.84
N VAL A 69 -30.24 -7.46 6.48
CA VAL A 69 -30.77 -7.15 5.13
C VAL A 69 -31.19 -5.69 5.12
N MET A 70 -30.41 -4.84 4.44
CA MET A 70 -30.78 -3.44 4.24
C MET A 70 -32.09 -3.37 3.46
N LYS A 71 -33.16 -2.89 4.08
CA LYS A 71 -34.36 -2.48 3.32
C LYS A 71 -33.94 -1.34 2.38
N LYS A 72 -34.12 -1.55 1.07
CA LYS A 72 -33.99 -0.48 0.07
C LYS A 72 -34.87 0.67 0.52
N GLN A 73 -34.29 1.79 0.93
CA GLN A 73 -35.06 3.00 1.21
C GLN A 73 -35.71 3.42 -0.11
N LEU A 74 -36.99 3.08 -0.29
CA LEU A 74 -37.78 3.66 -1.34
C LEU A 74 -37.89 5.14 -0.97
N GLY A 75 -37.26 6.01 -1.76
CA GLY A 75 -37.43 7.45 -1.62
C GLY A 75 -38.92 7.84 -1.58
N PRO A 76 -39.26 9.05 -1.10
CA PRO A 76 -40.64 9.44 -0.89
C PRO A 76 -41.47 9.25 -2.17
N LYS A 77 -42.52 8.43 -2.11
CA LYS A 77 -43.49 8.30 -3.21
C LYS A 77 -44.12 9.67 -3.43
N ARG A 78 -43.87 10.31 -4.58
CA ARG A 78 -44.57 11.52 -5.00
C ARG A 78 -46.08 11.22 -4.97
N LYS A 79 -46.84 11.95 -4.15
CA LYS A 79 -48.31 11.92 -4.24
C LYS A 79 -48.69 12.60 -5.55
N ILE A 80 -49.24 11.83 -6.48
CA ILE A 80 -49.95 12.40 -7.64
C ILE A 80 -51.26 12.94 -7.08
N LEU A 81 -51.45 14.26 -7.13
CA LEU A 81 -52.75 14.87 -6.86
C LEU A 81 -53.67 14.51 -8.04
N ASN A 82 -54.87 14.02 -7.73
CA ASN A 82 -55.94 13.84 -8.71
C ASN A 82 -56.48 15.19 -9.17
#